data_AF-A0A1Y1VE41-F1
#
_entry.id   AF-A0A1Y1VE41-F1
#
_cell.length_a   1.000
_cell.length_b   1.000
_cell.length_c   1.000
_cell.angle_alpha   90.00
_cell.angle_beta   90.00
_cell.angle_gamma   90.00
#
_symmetry.space_group_name_H-M   'P 1'
#
loop_
_entity.id
_entity.type
_entity.pdbx_description
1 polymer ?
#
loop_
_entity_poly.entity_id
_entity_poly.type
_entity_poly.pdbx_seq_one_letter_code
_entity_poly.pdbx_strand_id
1 'polypeptide(L)'
;MTILTALIQKFQIVYFIIIKIFFKVYRGDLLIDNCTFKNTDGDEKESMASIMVSKFLNNKITIKNTIFKSNIVEKNMPLFYFFKTNIEFQNTTFINNYSTSGHLMQLEYINKNYTEKFTISDSFFSENDCIINGKNNDININNCEFMDTNLKSVLPIVANCVYSNIQVENSKFENLNIQGNGILGSESNYIIKNVTFSDIITNGKSLFKFLNKNIEFIDVKLDNVKKCW
;
A
#
# COMPACT_ATOMS: atom_id res chain seq x y z
N MET A 1 -7.08 7.28 39.42
CA MET A 1 -6.31 7.95 38.35
C MET A 1 -5.06 7.11 38.11
N THR A 2 -5.14 6.16 37.19
CA THR A 2 -4.06 5.19 36.94
C THR A 2 -3.54 5.48 35.55
N ILE A 3 -2.29 5.95 35.49
CA ILE A 3 -1.58 6.26 34.26
C ILE A 3 -1.37 4.93 33.52
N LEU A 4 -2.11 4.71 32.44
CA LEU A 4 -1.92 3.56 31.56
C LEU A 4 -0.73 3.89 30.65
N THR A 5 0.47 3.45 31.05
CA THR A 5 1.65 3.46 30.18
C THR A 5 1.38 2.63 28.94
N ALA A 6 1.42 3.27 27.76
CA ALA A 6 1.42 2.60 26.48
C ALA A 6 2.64 1.66 26.39
N LEU A 7 2.39 0.37 26.18
CA LEU A 7 3.45 -0.61 25.94
C LEU A 7 3.90 -0.44 24.48
N ILE A 8 5.09 0.12 24.26
CA ILE A 8 5.69 0.16 22.93
C ILE A 8 6.40 -1.17 22.70
N GLN A 9 5.93 -1.98 21.76
CA GLN A 9 6.68 -3.15 21.29
C GLN A 9 7.61 -2.72 20.15
N LYS A 10 8.91 -2.97 20.31
CA LYS A 10 9.95 -2.65 19.32
C LYS A 10 10.62 -3.93 18.84
N PHE A 11 10.67 -4.13 17.53
CA PHE A 11 11.47 -5.17 16.89
C PHE A 11 12.54 -4.50 16.03
N GLN A 12 13.80 -4.89 16.23
CA GLN A 12 14.96 -4.37 15.50
C GLN A 12 15.85 -5.53 15.07
N ILE A 13 16.22 -5.60 13.78
CA ILE A 13 17.06 -6.67 13.20
C ILE A 13 16.45 -8.06 13.42
N VAL A 14 15.37 -8.35 12.68
CA VAL A 14 14.75 -9.69 12.72
C VAL A 14 14.49 -10.20 11.30
N TYR A 15 14.83 -11.48 11.09
CA TYR A 15 14.50 -12.25 9.89
C TYR A 15 13.36 -13.20 10.19
N PHE A 16 12.27 -13.05 9.45
CA PHE A 16 11.08 -13.87 9.62
C PHE A 16 10.87 -14.77 8.38
N ILE A 17 10.84 -16.09 8.57
CA ILE A 17 10.63 -17.10 7.52
C ILE A 17 9.49 -18.03 7.98
N ILE A 18 8.41 -18.11 7.18
CA ILE A 18 7.30 -19.07 7.28
C ILE A 18 6.68 -19.18 8.70
N ILE A 19 5.70 -18.32 9.02
CA ILE A 19 4.91 -18.40 10.27
C ILE A 19 3.45 -18.02 9.99
N LYS A 20 2.50 -18.66 10.69
CA LYS A 20 1.07 -18.34 10.69
C LYS A 20 0.80 -16.99 11.37
N ILE A 21 0.82 -15.89 10.60
CA ILE A 21 0.58 -14.47 10.99
C ILE A 21 1.54 -13.91 12.03
N PHE A 22 2.20 -12.79 11.69
CA PHE A 22 3.21 -12.19 12.56
C PHE A 22 2.62 -11.26 13.64
N PHE A 23 1.63 -10.43 13.29
CA PHE A 23 1.16 -9.39 14.21
C PHE A 23 -0.36 -9.20 14.21
N LYS A 24 -0.96 -9.28 15.40
CA LYS A 24 -2.33 -8.82 15.66
C LYS A 24 -2.27 -7.66 16.66
N VAL A 25 -2.44 -6.44 16.18
CA VAL A 25 -2.41 -5.22 17.00
C VAL A 25 -3.84 -4.82 17.33
N TYR A 26 -4.24 -5.04 18.58
CA TYR A 26 -5.56 -4.64 19.07
C TYR A 26 -5.55 -3.26 19.72
N ARG A 27 -4.50 -2.94 20.49
CA ARG A 27 -4.30 -1.63 21.13
C ARG A 27 -2.80 -1.33 21.26
N GLY A 28 -2.41 -0.11 20.92
CA GLY A 28 -1.10 0.45 21.26
C GLY A 28 -0.20 0.74 20.07
N ASP A 29 1.07 0.93 20.38
CA ASP A 29 2.09 1.39 19.44
C ASP A 29 3.02 0.24 19.06
N LEU A 30 3.24 0.05 17.75
CA LEU A 30 4.15 -0.95 17.21
C LEU A 30 5.21 -0.29 16.33
N LEU A 31 6.47 -0.60 16.60
CA LEU A 31 7.60 -0.21 15.75
C LEU A 31 8.28 -1.46 15.17
N ILE A 32 8.35 -1.51 13.85
CA ILE A 32 9.16 -2.46 13.08
C ILE A 32 10.25 -1.66 12.38
N ASP A 33 11.51 -1.93 12.71
CA ASP A 33 12.65 -1.20 12.18
C ASP A 33 13.76 -2.16 11.74
N ASN A 34 14.29 -1.97 10.54
CA ASN A 34 15.42 -2.74 10.02
C ASN A 34 15.15 -4.25 10.00
N CYS A 35 14.00 -4.65 9.47
CA CYS A 35 13.57 -6.06 9.38
C CYS A 35 13.49 -6.53 7.93
N THR A 36 13.44 -7.86 7.74
CA THR A 36 13.14 -8.47 6.43
C THR A 36 12.07 -9.54 6.57
N PHE A 37 11.00 -9.41 5.79
CA PHE A 37 9.90 -10.35 5.67
C PHE A 37 9.95 -11.02 4.30
N LYS A 38 10.17 -12.33 4.30
CA LYS A 38 10.27 -13.13 3.08
C LYS A 38 9.52 -14.44 3.21
N ASN A 39 8.87 -14.84 2.12
CA ASN A 39 8.09 -16.07 2.04
C ASN A 39 7.08 -16.17 3.20
N THR A 40 6.42 -15.07 3.53
CA THR A 40 5.37 -15.05 4.56
C THR A 40 4.11 -15.73 4.05
N ASP A 41 3.42 -16.45 4.94
CA ASP A 41 2.14 -17.08 4.66
C ASP A 41 1.13 -16.72 5.76
N GLY A 42 -0.17 -16.80 5.47
CA GLY A 42 -1.25 -16.51 6.41
C GLY A 42 -2.17 -17.70 6.61
N ASP A 43 -2.97 -17.70 7.68
CA ASP A 43 -4.04 -18.67 7.86
C ASP A 43 -5.39 -17.97 7.64
N GLU A 44 -6.07 -18.31 6.55
CA GLU A 44 -7.30 -17.62 6.11
C GLU A 44 -8.46 -17.83 7.07
N LYS A 45 -8.44 -18.93 7.83
CA LYS A 45 -9.46 -19.22 8.84
C LYS A 45 -9.27 -18.36 10.08
N GLU A 46 -8.04 -17.93 10.34
CA GLU A 46 -7.63 -17.31 11.60
C GLU A 46 -7.24 -15.83 11.47
N SER A 47 -7.10 -15.30 10.25
CA SER A 47 -6.66 -13.93 9.98
C SER A 47 -7.15 -13.35 8.66
N MET A 48 -7.27 -12.03 8.66
CA MET A 48 -7.62 -11.21 7.51
C MET A 48 -6.40 -10.79 6.67
N ALA A 49 -5.20 -11.15 7.10
CA ALA A 49 -3.94 -10.83 6.41
C ALA A 49 -2.81 -11.81 6.79
N SER A 50 -1.80 -11.92 5.94
CA SER A 50 -0.68 -12.85 6.16
C SER A 50 0.41 -12.32 7.10
N ILE A 51 0.67 -11.01 7.10
CA ILE A 51 1.71 -10.41 7.94
C ILE A 51 1.10 -9.75 9.17
N MET A 52 0.17 -8.80 8.96
CA MET A 52 -0.31 -7.97 10.06
C MET A 52 -1.78 -7.60 9.91
N VAL A 53 -2.47 -7.69 11.04
CA VAL A 53 -3.81 -7.15 11.23
C VAL A 53 -3.76 -6.12 12.36
N SER A 54 -4.17 -4.89 12.06
CA SER A 54 -4.48 -3.89 13.08
C SER A 54 -5.95 -3.53 13.04
N LYS A 55 -6.59 -3.58 14.19
CA LYS A 55 -7.99 -3.18 14.36
C LYS A 55 -8.08 -2.21 15.52
N PHE A 56 -8.99 -1.25 15.38
CA PHE A 56 -9.39 -0.23 16.36
C PHE A 56 -8.59 1.07 16.30
N LEU A 57 -9.29 2.13 16.73
CA LEU A 57 -8.78 3.50 16.88
C LEU A 57 -7.56 3.54 17.81
N ASN A 58 -6.75 4.58 17.66
CA ASN A 58 -5.58 4.89 18.50
C ASN A 58 -4.40 3.91 18.40
N ASN A 59 -4.45 2.95 17.47
CA ASN A 59 -3.25 2.18 17.14
C ASN A 59 -2.31 3.03 16.30
N LYS A 60 -1.03 3.03 16.66
CA LYS A 60 0.03 3.67 15.89
C LYS A 60 1.06 2.65 15.46
N ILE A 61 1.22 2.47 14.17
CA ILE A 61 2.15 1.49 13.60
C ILE A 61 3.16 2.24 12.73
N THR A 62 4.44 2.08 13.05
CA THR A 62 5.53 2.62 12.25
C THR A 62 6.38 1.45 11.75
N ILE A 63 6.53 1.34 10.45
CA ILE A 63 7.36 0.34 9.78
C ILE A 63 8.41 1.10 8.98
N LYS A 64 9.68 0.92 9.30
CA LYS A 64 10.75 1.64 8.63
C LYS A 64 11.99 0.82 8.35
N ASN A 65 12.77 1.24 7.36
CA ASN A 65 14.01 0.57 6.95
C ASN A 65 13.80 -0.94 6.69
N THR A 66 12.63 -1.33 6.20
CA THR A 66 12.18 -2.73 6.21
C THR A 66 11.91 -3.22 4.79
N ILE A 67 12.28 -4.48 4.54
CA ILE A 67 12.15 -5.13 3.23
C ILE A 67 11.07 -6.21 3.29
N PHE A 68 10.14 -6.17 2.33
CA PHE A 68 9.15 -7.20 2.05
C PHE A 68 9.46 -7.80 0.68
N LYS A 69 9.90 -9.06 0.65
CA LYS A 69 10.37 -9.67 -0.59
C LYS A 69 9.82 -11.08 -0.78
N SER A 70 9.34 -11.39 -1.99
CA SER A 70 8.90 -12.75 -2.34
C SER A 70 7.82 -13.30 -1.40
N ASN A 71 6.90 -12.44 -0.97
CA ASN A 71 5.73 -12.87 -0.19
C ASN A 71 4.60 -13.19 -1.16
N ILE A 72 4.48 -14.48 -1.49
CA ILE A 72 3.48 -15.01 -2.42
C ILE A 72 2.38 -15.68 -1.61
N VAL A 73 1.21 -15.04 -1.53
CA VAL A 73 0.08 -15.52 -0.75
C VAL A 73 -0.99 -16.06 -1.70
N GLU A 74 -1.06 -17.38 -1.85
CA GLU A 74 -2.03 -18.04 -2.73
C GLU A 74 -3.48 -18.00 -2.19
N LYS A 75 -3.66 -17.52 -0.96
CA LYS A 75 -4.96 -17.36 -0.30
C LYS A 75 -5.56 -15.99 -0.63
N ASN A 76 -6.88 -15.87 -0.58
CA ASN A 76 -7.58 -14.61 -0.84
C ASN A 76 -7.48 -13.63 0.34
N MET A 77 -6.26 -13.21 0.67
CA MET A 77 -5.99 -12.25 1.73
C MET A 77 -4.80 -11.33 1.40
N PRO A 78 -4.81 -10.07 1.81
CA PRO A 78 -3.65 -9.19 1.67
C PRO A 78 -2.49 -9.58 2.59
N LEU A 79 -1.33 -8.93 2.40
CA LEU A 79 -0.24 -8.97 3.38
C LEU A 79 -0.60 -8.21 4.65
N PHE A 80 -1.30 -7.09 4.51
CA PHE A 80 -1.69 -6.20 5.60
C PHE A 80 -3.18 -5.91 5.59
N TYR A 81 -3.79 -5.91 6.77
CA TYR A 81 -5.16 -5.44 6.97
C TYR A 81 -5.17 -4.39 8.08
N PHE A 82 -5.56 -3.16 7.72
CA PHE A 82 -5.59 -2.02 8.63
C PHE A 82 -6.97 -1.40 8.69
N PHE A 83 -7.55 -1.37 9.90
CA PHE A 83 -8.84 -0.75 10.17
C PHE A 83 -8.73 0.29 11.27
N LYS A 84 -9.07 1.55 10.95
CA LYS A 84 -9.05 2.68 11.88
C LYS A 84 -7.73 2.82 12.66
N THR A 85 -6.61 2.68 11.98
CA THR A 85 -5.26 2.68 12.57
C THR A 85 -4.44 3.78 11.92
N ASN A 86 -3.53 4.40 12.66
CA ASN A 86 -2.53 5.33 12.11
C ASN A 86 -1.29 4.52 11.70
N ILE A 87 -0.93 4.54 10.42
CA ILE A 87 0.19 3.76 9.87
C ILE A 87 1.14 4.65 9.08
N GLU A 88 2.42 4.41 9.31
CA GLU A 88 3.52 5.02 8.59
C GLU A 88 4.49 3.93 8.09
N PHE A 89 4.68 3.86 6.77
CA PHE A 89 5.79 3.17 6.13
C PHE A 89 6.83 4.19 5.69
N GLN A 90 8.07 4.05 6.13
CA GLN A 90 9.16 4.97 5.78
C GLN A 90 10.41 4.21 5.35
N ASN A 91 11.00 4.55 4.21
CA ASN A 91 12.20 3.88 3.72
C ASN A 91 12.01 2.35 3.67
N THR A 92 10.97 1.92 2.96
CA THR A 92 10.61 0.50 2.84
C THR A 92 10.71 0.03 1.40
N THR A 93 10.95 -1.28 1.25
CA THR A 93 11.15 -1.90 -0.06
C THR A 93 10.21 -3.08 -0.21
N PHE A 94 9.37 -3.06 -1.25
CA PHE A 94 8.48 -4.16 -1.63
C PHE A 94 8.90 -4.70 -2.99
N ILE A 95 9.38 -5.93 -3.04
CA ILE A 95 9.82 -6.58 -4.28
C ILE A 95 9.15 -7.94 -4.44
N ASN A 96 8.50 -8.20 -5.57
CA ASN A 96 7.96 -9.53 -5.89
C ASN A 96 6.99 -10.01 -4.80
N ASN A 97 6.00 -9.19 -4.45
CA ASN A 97 4.95 -9.56 -3.50
C ASN A 97 3.62 -9.67 -4.22
N TYR A 98 2.91 -10.77 -3.95
CA TYR A 98 1.69 -11.13 -4.65
C TYR A 98 0.67 -11.75 -3.70
N SER A 99 -0.60 -11.51 -3.98
CA SER A 99 -1.70 -12.18 -3.29
C SER A 99 -2.83 -12.51 -4.25
N THR A 100 -3.49 -13.64 -4.03
CA THR A 100 -4.74 -13.98 -4.74
C THR A 100 -5.84 -12.93 -4.54
N SER A 101 -5.80 -12.12 -3.46
CA SER A 101 -6.70 -10.96 -3.32
C SER A 101 -6.41 -9.82 -4.28
N GLY A 102 -5.30 -9.89 -5.02
CA GLY A 102 -4.86 -8.94 -6.03
C GLY A 102 -4.27 -7.65 -5.47
N HIS A 103 -4.07 -7.56 -4.15
CA HIS A 103 -3.52 -6.38 -3.49
C HIS A 103 -2.71 -6.69 -2.23
N LEU A 104 -1.72 -5.84 -1.89
CA LEU A 104 -0.85 -6.03 -0.74
C LEU A 104 -1.47 -5.55 0.58
N MET A 105 -2.20 -4.44 0.55
CA MET A 105 -2.72 -3.79 1.75
C MET A 105 -4.21 -3.48 1.62
N GLN A 106 -5.00 -3.93 2.59
CA GLN A 106 -6.41 -3.57 2.73
C GLN A 106 -6.55 -2.48 3.80
N LEU A 107 -7.08 -1.32 3.42
CA LEU A 107 -7.25 -0.14 4.28
C LEU A 107 -8.72 0.23 4.44
N GLU A 108 -9.20 0.39 5.67
CA GLU A 108 -10.58 0.79 5.92
C GLU A 108 -10.71 1.83 7.03
N TYR A 109 -11.37 2.95 6.70
CA TYR A 109 -11.73 4.03 7.63
C TYR A 109 -10.52 4.71 8.30
N ILE A 110 -9.41 4.84 7.59
CA ILE A 110 -8.23 5.60 8.04
C ILE A 110 -8.38 7.03 7.55
N ASN A 111 -9.17 7.89 8.19
CA ASN A 111 -9.40 9.24 7.69
C ASN A 111 -9.42 10.30 8.79
N LYS A 112 -9.32 11.56 8.39
CA LYS A 112 -9.23 12.75 9.25
C LYS A 112 -10.34 12.90 10.27
N ASN A 113 -11.53 12.31 10.05
CA ASN A 113 -12.60 12.34 11.05
C ASN A 113 -12.22 11.57 12.33
N TYR A 114 -11.19 10.74 12.24
CA TYR A 114 -10.69 9.89 13.30
C TYR A 114 -9.21 10.21 13.65
N THR A 115 -8.62 11.23 13.03
CA THR A 115 -7.20 11.67 13.17
C THR A 115 -6.14 10.72 12.60
N GLU A 116 -6.51 9.51 12.16
CA GLU A 116 -5.57 8.59 11.55
C GLU A 116 -5.24 8.97 10.10
N LYS A 117 -4.03 8.59 9.70
CA LYS A 117 -3.51 8.75 8.35
C LYS A 117 -2.79 7.48 7.96
N PHE A 118 -2.78 7.23 6.66
CA PHE A 118 -1.92 6.21 6.08
C PHE A 118 -0.84 6.91 5.26
N THR A 119 0.42 6.77 5.67
CA THR A 119 1.56 7.42 5.01
C THR A 119 2.55 6.39 4.51
N ILE A 120 2.99 6.54 3.26
CA ILE A 120 4.15 5.85 2.70
C ILE A 120 5.13 6.91 2.21
N SER A 121 6.37 6.86 2.69
CA SER A 121 7.43 7.74 2.19
C SER A 121 8.73 7.03 1.89
N ASP A 122 9.51 7.62 0.98
CA ASP A 122 10.89 7.23 0.67
C ASP A 122 11.00 5.74 0.30
N SER A 123 9.98 5.19 -0.35
CA SER A 123 9.80 3.74 -0.49
C SER A 123 9.81 3.29 -1.94
N PHE A 124 10.28 2.05 -2.14
CA PHE A 124 10.44 1.43 -3.46
C PHE A 124 9.51 0.23 -3.62
N PHE A 125 8.80 0.17 -4.75
CA PHE A 125 7.89 -0.90 -5.12
C PHE A 125 8.25 -1.43 -6.51
N SER A 126 8.55 -2.72 -6.60
CA SER A 126 8.80 -3.38 -7.88
C SER A 126 8.22 -4.80 -7.94
N GLU A 127 7.74 -5.19 -9.11
CA GLU A 127 7.16 -6.50 -9.37
C GLU A 127 6.07 -6.88 -8.35
N ASN A 128 5.15 -5.98 -8.01
CA ASN A 128 4.09 -6.27 -7.03
C ASN A 128 2.70 -6.28 -7.66
N ASP A 129 1.75 -6.90 -6.95
CA ASP A 129 0.31 -6.62 -7.15
C ASP A 129 -0.06 -5.17 -6.78
N CYS A 130 -1.34 -4.82 -6.92
CA CYS A 130 -1.88 -3.53 -6.44
C CYS A 130 -1.41 -3.25 -5.00
N ILE A 131 -0.90 -2.06 -4.72
CA ILE A 131 -0.37 -1.79 -3.37
C ILE A 131 -1.50 -1.68 -2.35
N ILE A 132 -2.54 -0.90 -2.68
CA ILE A 132 -3.57 -0.51 -1.72
C ILE A 132 -4.97 -0.78 -2.28
N ASN A 133 -5.82 -1.43 -1.50
CA ASN A 133 -7.26 -1.56 -1.75
C ASN A 133 -8.05 -1.07 -0.53
N GLY A 134 -9.26 -0.54 -0.72
CA GLY A 134 -10.16 -0.30 0.40
C GLY A 134 -11.09 0.91 0.28
N LYS A 135 -11.49 1.51 1.42
CA LYS A 135 -12.50 2.57 1.44
C LYS A 135 -12.35 3.58 2.59
N ASN A 136 -12.80 4.81 2.33
CA ASN A 136 -12.87 5.92 3.29
C ASN A 136 -11.54 6.22 3.97
N ASN A 137 -10.48 6.37 3.18
CA ASN A 137 -9.12 6.60 3.68
C ASN A 137 -8.56 7.97 3.27
N ASP A 138 -7.62 8.49 4.07
CA ASP A 138 -6.73 9.59 3.76
C ASP A 138 -5.32 9.01 3.63
N ILE A 139 -4.83 8.95 2.39
CA ILE A 139 -3.60 8.27 1.99
C ILE A 139 -2.62 9.31 1.46
N ASN A 140 -1.41 9.31 2.01
CA ASN A 140 -0.31 10.14 1.53
C ASN A 140 0.86 9.25 1.07
N ILE A 141 1.27 9.40 -0.18
CA ILE A 141 2.40 8.70 -0.80
C ILE A 141 3.38 9.76 -1.27
N ASN A 142 4.58 9.77 -0.71
CA ASN A 142 5.55 10.83 -0.99
C ASN A 142 6.95 10.29 -1.24
N ASN A 143 7.63 10.77 -2.27
CA ASN A 143 9.00 10.37 -2.58
C ASN A 143 9.11 8.85 -2.77
N CYS A 144 8.22 8.26 -3.56
CA CYS A 144 8.19 6.82 -3.81
C CYS A 144 8.50 6.49 -5.28
N GLU A 145 9.03 5.29 -5.48
CA GLU A 145 9.34 4.75 -6.80
C GLU A 145 8.55 3.47 -7.04
N PHE A 146 7.84 3.41 -8.17
CA PHE A 146 7.06 2.27 -8.62
C PHE A 146 7.62 1.82 -9.97
N MET A 147 8.29 0.66 -9.99
CA MET A 147 9.11 0.24 -11.13
C MET A 147 8.84 -1.21 -11.55
N ASP A 148 9.20 -1.54 -12.78
CA ASP A 148 9.35 -2.89 -13.32
C ASP A 148 8.17 -3.85 -13.05
N THR A 149 6.95 -3.30 -13.04
CA THR A 149 5.76 -4.06 -12.66
C THR A 149 4.95 -4.45 -13.89
N ASN A 150 4.75 -5.76 -14.06
CA ASN A 150 3.80 -6.32 -15.02
C ASN A 150 2.53 -6.77 -14.29
N LEU A 151 1.54 -5.88 -14.21
CA LEU A 151 0.33 -6.13 -13.46
C LEU A 151 -0.70 -6.88 -14.33
N LYS A 152 -0.93 -8.14 -13.97
CA LYS A 152 -1.95 -9.02 -14.60
C LYS A 152 -3.32 -8.89 -13.95
N SER A 153 -3.38 -8.32 -12.75
CA SER A 153 -4.62 -8.04 -12.05
C SER A 153 -5.41 -6.95 -12.75
N VAL A 154 -6.74 -7.05 -12.69
CA VAL A 154 -7.62 -5.96 -13.12
C VAL A 154 -7.62 -4.81 -12.11
N LEU A 155 -6.85 -4.81 -11.03
CA LEU A 155 -6.77 -3.67 -10.12
C LEU A 155 -5.74 -2.65 -10.61
N PRO A 156 -5.85 -1.36 -10.24
CA PRO A 156 -4.81 -0.37 -10.50
C PRO A 156 -3.50 -0.69 -9.76
N ILE A 157 -2.37 -0.13 -10.21
CA ILE A 157 -1.05 -0.36 -9.58
C ILE A 157 -1.00 0.15 -8.13
N VAL A 158 -1.44 1.38 -7.89
CA VAL A 158 -1.20 2.03 -6.59
C VAL A 158 -2.36 1.83 -5.63
N ALA A 159 -3.55 2.31 -6.01
CA ALA A 159 -4.66 2.42 -5.08
C ALA A 159 -5.99 2.15 -5.76
N ASN A 160 -6.65 1.07 -5.37
CA ASN A 160 -8.05 0.78 -5.64
C ASN A 160 -8.91 1.15 -4.43
N CYS A 161 -9.03 2.45 -4.14
CA CYS A 161 -9.85 2.91 -3.03
C CYS A 161 -11.09 3.67 -3.49
N VAL A 162 -12.16 3.53 -2.72
CA VAL A 162 -13.42 4.29 -2.89
C VAL A 162 -13.60 5.29 -1.76
N TYR A 163 -14.20 6.44 -2.06
CA TYR A 163 -14.50 7.52 -1.09
C TYR A 163 -13.28 7.97 -0.27
N SER A 164 -12.09 7.92 -0.87
CA SER A 164 -10.83 8.25 -0.21
C SER A 164 -10.24 9.56 -0.75
N ASN A 165 -9.34 10.17 0.01
CA ASN A 165 -8.49 11.25 -0.44
C ASN A 165 -7.06 10.69 -0.57
N ILE A 166 -6.51 10.74 -1.78
CA ILE A 166 -5.22 10.15 -2.08
C ILE A 166 -4.30 11.23 -2.64
N GLN A 167 -3.17 11.42 -1.99
CA GLN A 167 -2.13 12.34 -2.41
C GLN A 167 -0.88 11.56 -2.80
N VAL A 168 -0.36 11.81 -3.99
CA VAL A 168 0.89 11.23 -4.50
C VAL A 168 1.82 12.36 -4.91
N GLU A 169 2.95 12.48 -4.22
CA GLU A 169 3.90 13.58 -4.45
C GLU A 169 5.32 13.10 -4.69
N ASN A 170 6.08 13.86 -5.48
CA ASN A 170 7.52 13.68 -5.65
C ASN A 170 7.91 12.25 -6.05
N SER A 171 7.05 11.57 -6.81
CA SER A 171 7.15 10.12 -7.04
C SER A 171 7.39 9.80 -8.51
N LYS A 172 7.93 8.60 -8.76
CA LYS A 172 8.21 8.11 -10.11
C LYS A 172 7.50 6.79 -10.38
N PHE A 173 6.93 6.68 -11.57
CA PHE A 173 6.31 5.47 -12.12
C PHE A 173 7.05 5.14 -13.42
N GLU A 174 7.76 4.01 -13.46
CA GLU A 174 8.63 3.69 -14.60
C GLU A 174 8.55 2.22 -14.99
N ASN A 175 8.62 1.94 -16.29
CA ASN A 175 8.65 0.57 -16.83
C ASN A 175 7.48 -0.29 -16.33
N LEU A 176 6.26 0.18 -16.61
CA LEU A 176 5.03 -0.46 -16.12
C LEU A 176 4.24 -1.06 -17.29
N ASN A 177 3.83 -2.32 -17.16
CA ASN A 177 2.92 -2.98 -18.08
C ASN A 177 1.60 -3.28 -17.36
N ILE A 178 0.52 -2.61 -17.75
CA ILE A 178 -0.74 -2.57 -17.00
C ILE A 178 -1.87 -3.20 -17.81
N GLN A 179 -2.51 -4.23 -17.25
CA GLN A 179 -3.63 -4.90 -17.88
C GLN A 179 -4.99 -4.51 -17.27
N GLY A 180 -5.95 -4.16 -18.12
CA GLY A 180 -7.34 -3.90 -17.72
C GLY A 180 -7.59 -2.51 -17.13
N ASN A 181 -7.00 -2.20 -15.97
CA ASN A 181 -7.20 -0.93 -15.26
C ASN A 181 -5.97 -0.01 -15.29
N GLY A 182 -6.16 1.23 -14.84
CA GLY A 182 -5.15 2.29 -14.88
C GLY A 182 -4.13 2.24 -13.74
N ILE A 183 -3.42 3.33 -13.49
CA ILE A 183 -2.48 3.44 -12.35
C ILE A 183 -3.22 3.65 -11.02
N LEU A 184 -4.37 4.32 -11.07
CA LEU A 184 -5.17 4.76 -9.93
C LEU A 184 -6.64 4.33 -10.12
N GLY A 185 -7.32 4.03 -9.01
CA GLY A 185 -8.74 3.66 -8.98
C GLY A 185 -9.67 4.87 -9.16
N SER A 186 -10.90 4.65 -9.60
CA SER A 186 -11.71 5.76 -10.16
C SER A 186 -12.56 6.56 -9.20
N GLU A 187 -12.80 6.09 -7.97
CA GLU A 187 -13.85 6.64 -7.08
C GLU A 187 -13.29 7.35 -5.83
N SER A 188 -12.12 7.98 -5.97
CA SER A 188 -11.47 8.76 -4.91
C SER A 188 -11.01 10.13 -5.41
N ASN A 189 -10.80 11.06 -4.49
CA ASN A 189 -10.16 12.34 -4.79
C ASN A 189 -8.65 12.14 -4.91
N TYR A 190 -8.02 12.83 -5.86
CA TYR A 190 -6.59 12.70 -6.14
C TYR A 190 -5.89 14.04 -6.24
N ILE A 191 -4.73 14.14 -5.61
CA ILE A 191 -3.75 15.20 -5.84
C ILE A 191 -2.45 14.52 -6.25
N ILE A 192 -2.03 14.73 -7.50
CA ILE A 192 -0.80 14.17 -8.07
C ILE A 192 0.15 15.34 -8.35
N LYS A 193 1.24 15.43 -7.60
CA LYS A 193 2.13 16.59 -7.64
C LYS A 193 3.59 16.22 -7.82
N ASN A 194 4.29 16.86 -8.77
CA ASN A 194 5.69 16.60 -9.04
C ASN A 194 5.94 15.10 -9.29
N VAL A 195 5.18 14.51 -10.22
CA VAL A 195 5.21 13.07 -10.51
C VAL A 195 5.64 12.84 -11.94
N THR A 196 6.54 11.88 -12.15
CA THR A 196 6.93 11.43 -13.49
C THR A 196 6.38 10.03 -13.75
N PHE A 197 5.77 9.88 -14.92
CA PHE A 197 5.30 8.62 -15.48
C PHE A 197 6.11 8.36 -16.76
N SER A 198 6.97 7.35 -16.77
CA SER A 198 7.82 7.00 -17.91
C SER A 198 7.67 5.53 -18.32
N ASP A 199 7.74 5.24 -19.62
CA ASP A 199 7.82 3.87 -20.14
C ASP A 199 6.64 2.99 -19.68
N ILE A 200 5.42 3.48 -19.88
CA ILE A 200 4.20 2.79 -19.46
C ILE A 200 3.48 2.23 -20.67
N ILE A 201 3.19 0.94 -20.62
CA ILE A 201 2.39 0.24 -21.60
C ILE A 201 1.09 -0.20 -20.93
N THR A 202 -0.05 0.07 -21.55
CA THR A 202 -1.34 -0.42 -21.04
C THR A 202 -2.23 -0.96 -22.15
N ASN A 203 -3.01 -2.00 -21.88
CA ASN A 203 -4.12 -2.41 -22.76
C ASN A 203 -5.49 -1.90 -22.25
N GLY A 204 -5.48 -1.18 -21.11
CA GLY A 204 -6.68 -0.62 -20.51
C GLY A 204 -7.35 0.42 -21.41
N LYS A 205 -8.63 0.69 -21.16
CA LYS A 205 -9.36 1.72 -21.91
C LYS A 205 -8.75 3.11 -21.69
N SER A 206 -8.25 3.39 -20.50
CA SER A 206 -7.55 4.61 -20.14
C SER A 206 -6.49 4.35 -19.07
N LEU A 207 -5.44 5.17 -19.05
CA LEU A 207 -4.39 5.11 -18.01
C LEU A 207 -4.88 5.68 -16.67
N PHE A 208 -5.70 6.73 -16.74
CA PHE A 208 -6.38 7.33 -15.61
C PHE A 208 -7.88 7.32 -15.90
N LYS A 209 -8.68 6.97 -14.90
CA LYS A 209 -10.15 6.98 -14.98
C LYS A 209 -10.66 7.56 -13.69
N PHE A 210 -11.55 8.54 -13.76
CA PHE A 210 -12.11 9.22 -12.59
C PHE A 210 -13.63 9.32 -12.70
N LEU A 211 -14.34 9.17 -11.57
CA LEU A 211 -15.80 9.18 -11.51
C LEU A 211 -16.28 10.09 -10.37
N ASN A 212 -16.76 11.30 -10.71
CA ASN A 212 -17.39 12.26 -9.79
C ASN A 212 -16.51 12.66 -8.57
N LYS A 213 -15.27 13.10 -8.82
CA LYS A 213 -14.27 13.43 -7.77
C LYS A 213 -13.43 14.65 -8.14
N ASN A 214 -12.77 15.23 -7.12
CA ASN A 214 -11.80 16.30 -7.30
C ASN A 214 -10.44 15.69 -7.66
N ILE A 215 -9.89 16.14 -8.79
CA ILE A 215 -8.67 15.59 -9.36
C ILE A 215 -7.73 16.75 -9.71
N GLU A 216 -6.51 16.72 -9.19
CA GLU A 216 -5.49 17.72 -9.45
C GLU A 216 -4.19 17.04 -9.93
N PHE A 217 -3.65 17.54 -11.03
CA PHE A 217 -2.33 17.17 -11.56
C PHE A 217 -1.48 18.44 -11.61
N ILE A 218 -0.38 18.48 -10.87
CA ILE A 218 0.48 19.64 -10.70
C ILE A 218 1.91 19.21 -10.99
N ASP A 219 2.59 19.83 -11.95
CA ASP A 219 3.96 19.48 -12.32
C ASP A 219 4.14 17.97 -12.64
N VAL A 220 3.23 17.43 -13.46
CA VAL A 220 3.27 16.01 -13.86
C VAL A 220 3.88 15.86 -15.24
N LYS A 221 4.86 14.95 -15.37
CA LYS A 221 5.49 14.58 -16.64
C LYS A 221 5.03 13.19 -17.08
N LEU A 222 4.63 13.06 -18.34
CA LEU A 222 4.35 11.80 -19.01
C LEU A 222 5.35 11.60 -20.14
N ASP A 223 6.08 10.49 -20.15
CA ASP A 223 7.12 10.16 -21.11
C ASP A 223 6.94 8.72 -21.61
N ASN A 224 7.00 8.49 -22.92
CA ASN A 224 6.85 7.16 -23.52
C ASN A 224 5.66 6.31 -22.98
N VAL A 225 4.49 6.92 -22.83
CA VAL A 225 3.25 6.24 -22.42
C VAL A 225 2.46 5.77 -23.65
N LYS A 226 2.21 4.47 -23.76
CA LYS A 226 1.66 3.83 -24.96
C LYS A 226 0.54 2.84 -24.63
N LYS A 227 -0.35 2.65 -25.59
CA LYS A 227 -1.40 1.63 -25.53
C LYS A 227 -1.01 0.42 -26.40
N CYS A 228 -1.11 -0.80 -25.88
CA CYS A 228 -1.00 -2.02 -26.66
C CYS A 228 -2.37 -2.38 -27.29
N TRP A 229 -2.33 -2.79 -28.56
CA TRP A 229 -3.47 -3.30 -29.34
C TRP A 229 -3.40 -4.81 -29.44
#